data_AF-A0A328ASK5-F1
#
_entry.id   AF-A0A328ASK5-F1
#
_cell.length_a   1.000
_cell.length_b   1.000
_cell.length_c   1.000
_cell.angle_alpha   90.00
_cell.angle_beta   90.00
_cell.angle_gamma   90.00
#
_symmetry.space_group_name_H-M   'P 1'
#
loop_
_entity.id
_entity.type
_entity.pdbx_description
1 polymer ?
#
loop_
_entity_poly.entity_id
_entity_poly.type
_entity_poly.pdbx_seq_one_letter_code
_entity_poly.pdbx_strand_id
1 'polypeptide(L)' 'MEDQTDLVTRWRYLRGLLIEQLDALESGALQMHSNEVNISIQAISKLKTNVAEFDALIARSQAR' A
#
# COMPACT_ATOMS: atom_id res chain seq x y z
N MET A 1 -22.34 1.85 13.36
CA MET A 1 -21.21 2.68 13.80
C MET A 1 -19.99 1.81 13.58
N GLU A 2 -19.08 2.20 12.70
CA GLU A 2 -17.85 1.42 12.47
C GLU A 2 -16.96 1.59 13.70
N ASP A 3 -16.55 0.49 14.33
CA ASP A 3 -15.68 0.55 15.51
C ASP A 3 -14.24 0.89 15.09
N GLN A 4 -13.47 1.52 15.97
CA GLN A 4 -12.07 1.83 15.75
C GLN A 4 -11.26 0.56 15.41
N THR A 5 -11.65 -0.58 15.97
CA THR A 5 -11.08 -1.90 15.67
C THR A 5 -11.30 -2.31 14.21
N ASP A 6 -12.49 -2.08 13.67
CA ASP A 6 -12.85 -2.41 12.28
C ASP A 6 -12.05 -1.55 11.29
N LEU A 7 -11.88 -0.27 11.62
CA LEU A 7 -11.10 0.68 10.82
C LEU A 7 -9.62 0.26 10.73
N VAL A 8 -9.00 -0.08 11.87
CA VAL A 8 -7.59 -0.52 11.89
C VAL A 8 -7.41 -1.84 11.16
N THR A 9 -8.37 -2.75 11.27
CA THR A 9 -8.37 -4.02 10.53
C THR A 9 -8.41 -3.77 9.02
N ARG A 10 -9.27 -2.85 8.56
CA ARG A 10 -9.34 -2.48 7.14
C ARG A 10 -8.04 -1.82 6.65
N TRP A 11 -7.43 -0.95 7.44
CA TRP A 11 -6.14 -0.36 7.09
C TRP A 11 -5.03 -1.40 6.96
N ARG A 12 -4.96 -2.38 7.86
CA ARG A 12 -4.01 -3.49 7.76
C ARG A 12 -4.24 -4.33 6.51
N TYR A 13 -5.50 -4.61 6.18
CA TYR A 13 -5.85 -5.34 4.96
C TYR A 13 -5.41 -4.58 3.70
N LEU A 14 -5.73 -3.28 3.60
CA LEU A 14 -5.33 -2.45 2.47
C LEU A 14 -3.80 -2.35 2.35
N ARG A 15 -3.10 -2.18 3.47
CA ARG A 15 -1.63 -2.21 3.52
C ARG A 15 -1.08 -3.53 2.96
N GLY A 16 -1.67 -4.67 3.34
CA GLY A 16 -1.29 -5.99 2.83
C GLY A 16 -1.38 -6.07 1.31
N LEU A 17 -2.50 -5.64 0.74
CA LEU A 17 -2.69 -5.61 -0.71
C LEU A 17 -1.68 -4.71 -1.43
N LEU A 18 -1.30 -3.57 -0.84
CA LEU A 18 -0.29 -2.68 -1.42
C LEU A 18 1.10 -3.32 -1.41
N ILE A 19 1.42 -4.10 -0.37
CA ILE A 19 2.69 -4.84 -0.29
C ILE A 19 2.71 -5.95 -1.34
N GLU A 20 1.63 -6.71 -1.50
CA GLU A 20 1.56 -7.75 -2.54
C GLU A 20 1.76 -7.17 -3.95
N GLN A 21 1.16 -6.01 -4.24
CA GLN A 21 1.37 -5.31 -5.51
C GLN A 21 2.81 -4.80 -5.67
N LEU A 22 3.40 -4.30 -4.58
CA LEU A 22 4.79 -3.84 -4.58
C LEU A 22 5.73 -5.00 -4.90
N ASP A 23 5.57 -6.14 -4.24
CA ASP A 23 6.39 -7.34 -4.45
C ASP A 23 6.26 -7.85 -5.89
N ALA A 24 5.05 -7.82 -6.46
CA ALA A 24 4.82 -8.20 -7.86
C ALA A 24 5.54 -7.25 -8.84
N LEU A 25 5.54 -5.95 -8.57
CA LEU A 25 6.27 -4.97 -9.40
C LEU A 25 7.78 -5.08 -9.24
N GLU A 26 8.28 -5.27 -8.02
CA GLU A 26 9.72 -5.38 -7.74
C GLU A 26 10.34 -6.68 -8.28
N SER A 27 9.58 -7.78 -8.27
CA SER A 27 9.98 -9.05 -8.90
C SER A 27 9.88 -9.04 -10.43
N GLY A 28 9.24 -8.02 -11.01
CA GLY A 28 8.95 -7.95 -12.44
C GLY A 28 7.81 -8.87 -12.90
N ALA A 29 7.12 -9.54 -11.98
CA ALA A 29 5.93 -10.35 -12.27
C ALA A 29 4.75 -9.47 -12.73
N LEU A 30 4.73 -8.20 -12.31
CA LEU A 30 3.82 -7.17 -12.77
C LEU A 30 4.62 -6.03 -13.40
N GLN A 31 4.09 -5.43 -14.47
CA GLN A 31 4.59 -4.19 -15.04
C GLN A 31 3.43 -3.23 -15.27
N MET A 32 3.60 -1.98 -14.86
CA MET A 32 2.59 -0.95 -15.00
C MET A 32 2.95 -0.03 -16.16
N HIS A 33 1.99 0.20 -17.04
CA HIS A 33 2.14 1.06 -18.21
C HIS A 33 1.12 2.19 -18.22
N SER A 34 1.50 3.34 -18.76
CA SER A 34 0.60 4.47 -19.04
C SER A 34 0.93 5.00 -20.43
N ASN A 35 -0.02 4.93 -21.36
CA ASN A 35 0.17 5.29 -22.77
C ASN A 35 1.44 4.64 -23.37
N GLU A 36 1.57 3.31 -23.26
CA GLU A 36 2.72 2.50 -23.71
C GLU A 36 4.05 2.77 -22.99
N VAL A 37 4.11 3.72 -22.06
CA VAL A 37 5.31 3.99 -21.25
C VAL A 37 5.29 3.12 -20.00
N ASN A 38 6.33 2.32 -19.79
CA ASN A 38 6.52 1.59 -18.53
C ASN A 38 6.78 2.58 -17.40
N ILE A 39 5.85 2.65 -16.45
CA ILE A 39 5.87 3.51 -15.27
C ILE A 39 6.03 2.71 -13.97
N SER A 40 6.53 1.48 -14.05
CA SER A 40 6.65 0.59 -12.89
C SER A 40 7.53 1.18 -11.79
N ILE A 41 8.58 1.93 -12.13
CA ILE A 41 9.46 2.60 -11.15
C ILE A 41 8.67 3.66 -10.35
N GLN A 42 7.89 4.48 -11.03
CA GLN A 42 7.04 5.50 -10.39
C GLN A 42 5.96 4.84 -9.54
N ALA A 43 5.37 3.75 -10.03
CA ALA A 43 4.38 2.97 -9.29
C ALA A 43 4.96 2.37 -8.01
N ILE A 44 6.16 1.75 -8.08
CA ILE A 44 6.91 1.22 -6.93
C ILE A 44 7.14 2.32 -5.90
N SER A 45 7.65 3.49 -6.33
CA SER A 45 7.90 4.60 -5.43
C SER A 45 6.63 5.08 -4.72
N LYS A 46 5.51 5.16 -5.46
CA LYS A 46 4.22 5.57 -4.90
C LYS A 46 3.67 4.54 -3.92
N LEU A 47 3.79 3.25 -4.22
CA LEU A 47 3.35 2.17 -3.33
C LEU A 47 4.13 2.18 -2.02
N LYS A 48 5.46 2.37 -2.06
CA LYS A 48 6.28 2.49 -0.84
C LYS A 48 5.82 3.64 0.06
N THR A 49 5.54 4.81 -0.53
CA THR A 49 4.98 5.95 0.22
C THR A 49 3.64 5.60 0.85
N ASN A 50 2.71 5.03 0.08
CA ASN A 50 1.39 4.66 0.60
C ASN A 50 1.47 3.64 1.75
N VAL A 51 2.35 2.63 1.64
CA VAL A 51 2.57 1.64 2.71
C VAL A 51 3.06 2.33 3.99
N ALA A 52 4.02 3.25 3.87
CA ALA A 52 4.53 4.02 5.01
C ALA A 52 3.44 4.91 5.65
N GLU A 53 2.56 5.51 4.84
CA GLU A 53 1.42 6.29 5.34
C GLU A 53 0.44 5.41 6.14
N PHE A 54 0.12 4.20 5.64
CA PHE A 54 -0.69 3.25 6.39
C PHE A 54 -0.02 2.80 7.70
N ASP A 55 1.29 2.57 7.69
CA ASP A 55 2.05 2.27 8.91
C ASP A 55 1.92 3.40 9.94
N ALA A 56 2.01 4.66 9.52
CA ALA A 56 1.83 5.81 10.39
C ALA A 56 0.41 5.90 10.96
N LEU A 57 -0.62 5.65 10.14
CA LEU A 57 -2.03 5.65 10.58
C LEU A 57 -2.31 4.56 11.62
N ILE A 58 -1.81 3.35 11.39
CA ILE A 58 -1.95 2.20 12.31
C ILE A 58 -1.20 2.46 13.61
N ALA A 59 0.03 2.98 13.56
CA ALA A 59 0.79 3.30 14.76
C ALA A 59 0.09 4.37 15.61
N ARG A 60 -0.46 5.41 14.96
CA ARG A 60 -1.21 6.47 15.64
C ARG A 60 -2.48 5.97 16.32
N SER A 61 -3.17 4.98 15.75
CA SER A 61 -4.38 4.43 16.36
C SER A 61 -4.10 3.53 17.56
N GLN A 62 -2.89 2.95 17.64
CA GLN A 62 -2.43 2.14 18.78
C GLN A 62 -1.90 2.97 19.95
N ALA A 63 -1.46 4.20 19.68
CA ALA A 63 -0.96 5.13 20.70
C ALA A 63 -2.08 5.90 21.43
N ARG A 64 -3.34 5.71 21.02
CA ARG A 64 -4.54 6.28 21.66
C ARG A 64 -5.20 5.24 22.55
#